data_AF-A0A514CE80-F1
#
_entry.id   AF-A0A514CE80-F1
#
_cell.length_a   1.000
_cell.length_b   1.000
_cell.length_c   1.000
_cell.angle_alpha   90.00
_cell.angle_beta   90.00
_cell.angle_gamma   90.00
#
_symmetry.space_group_name_H-M   'P 1'
#
loop_
_entity.id
_entity.type
_entity.pdbx_description
1 polymer ?
#
loop_
_entity_poly.entity_id
_entity_poly.type
_entity_poly.pdbx_seq_one_letter_code
_entity_poly.pdbx_strand_id
1 'polypeptide(L)'
;MRKLIAYHLVTVLPMMIVMQLFIFDYIGWYDFVSLFLLYFFIYRPIMDYKRLKSMGLVDRKGFLKSWGFIRFKFVQELMFKI
;
A
#
# COMPACT_ATOMS: atom_id res chain seq x y z
N MET A 1 6.82 5.81 8.67
CA MET A 1 6.73 7.13 8.01
C MET A 1 5.95 8.06 8.94
N ARG A 2 6.61 9.01 9.61
CA ARG A 2 5.96 9.84 10.66
C ARG A 2 4.96 10.86 10.11
N LYS A 3 5.13 11.31 8.86
CA LYS A 3 4.22 12.28 8.22
C LYS A 3 3.13 11.54 7.46
N LEU A 4 1.87 11.76 7.85
CA LEU A 4 0.65 11.21 7.25
C LEU A 4 0.61 11.44 5.72
N ILE A 5 0.86 12.69 5.30
CA ILE A 5 0.86 13.10 3.89
C ILE A 5 1.87 12.31 3.07
N ALA A 6 3.09 12.12 3.59
CA ALA A 6 4.13 11.36 2.89
C ALA A 6 3.71 9.90 2.68
N TYR A 7 3.05 9.29 3.66
CA TYR A 7 2.49 7.94 3.50
C TYR A 7 1.41 7.91 2.40
N HIS A 8 0.46 8.85 2.39
CA HIS A 8 -0.59 8.86 1.37
C HIS A 8 -0.01 9.07 -0.03
N LEU A 9 0.93 10.00 -0.20
CA LEU A 9 1.61 10.21 -1.47
C LEU A 9 2.29 8.94 -1.95
N VAL A 10 3.15 8.34 -1.12
CA VAL A 10 3.93 7.16 -1.50
C VAL A 10 3.03 5.96 -1.79
N THR A 11 1.90 5.83 -1.08
CA THR A 11 0.99 4.71 -1.29
C THR A 11 0.00 4.89 -2.44
N VAL A 12 -0.30 6.12 -2.87
CA VAL A 12 -1.26 6.39 -3.96
C VAL A 12 -0.56 6.57 -5.31
N LEU A 13 0.59 7.24 -5.31
CA LEU A 13 1.31 7.61 -6.53
C LEU A 13 1.63 6.43 -7.47
N PRO A 14 2.05 5.24 -7.00
CA PRO A 14 2.29 4.11 -7.88
C PRO A 14 1.06 3.66 -8.65
N MET A 15 -0.11 3.61 -8.00
CA MET A 15 -1.35 3.23 -8.68
C MET A 15 -1.80 4.31 -9.66
N MET A 16 -1.59 5.59 -9.34
CA MET A 16 -1.86 6.68 -10.28
C MET A 16 -1.02 6.54 -11.56
N ILE A 17 0.26 6.18 -11.44
CA ILE A 17 1.15 5.94 -12.58
C ILE A 17 0.64 4.76 -13.41
N VAL A 18 0.34 3.63 -12.76
CA VAL A 18 -0.19 2.44 -13.46
C VAL A 18 -1.49 2.78 -14.21
N MET A 19 -2.37 3.59 -13.60
CA MET A 19 -3.61 4.02 -14.25
C MET A 19 -3.37 4.94 -15.44
N GLN A 20 -2.45 5.90 -15.33
CA GLN A 20 -2.10 6.76 -16.47
C GLN A 20 -1.51 5.96 -17.62
N LEU A 21 -0.60 5.02 -17.34
CA LEU A 21 -0.03 4.16 -18.37
C LEU A 21 -1.11 3.36 -19.09
N PHE A 22 -2.12 2.87 -18.36
CA PHE A 22 -3.23 2.14 -18.96
C PHE A 22 -4.19 3.05 -19.76
N ILE A 23 -4.55 4.22 -19.23
CA ILE A 23 -5.48 5.16 -19.89
C ILE A 23 -4.92 5.71 -21.21
N PHE A 24 -3.61 5.91 -21.30
CA PHE A 24 -2.93 6.37 -22.52
C PHE A 24 -2.45 5.21 -23.40
N ASP A 25 -2.96 3.99 -23.18
CA ASP A 25 -2.67 2.78 -23.96
C ASP A 25 -1.16 2.41 -24.05
N TYR A 26 -0.35 2.84 -23.07
CA TYR A 26 1.08 2.46 -22.98
C TYR A 26 1.28 1.02 -22.50
N ILE A 27 0.30 0.46 -21.80
CA ILE A 27 0.32 -0.93 -21.31
C ILE A 27 -1.00 -1.63 -21.62
N GLY A 28 -0.94 -2.93 -21.89
CA GLY A 28 -2.13 -3.74 -22.16
C GLY A 28 -2.87 -4.17 -20.89
N TRP A 29 -4.04 -4.80 -21.07
CA TRP A 29 -4.86 -5.32 -19.96
C TRP A 29 -4.10 -6.30 -19.05
N TYR A 30 -3.33 -7.23 -19.63
CA TYR A 30 -2.56 -8.21 -18.85
C TYR A 30 -1.49 -7.56 -17.97
N ASP A 31 -0.78 -6.55 -18.51
CA ASP A 31 0.22 -5.79 -17.76
C ASP A 31 -0.44 -4.96 -16.66
N PHE A 32 -1.56 -4.30 -16.97
CA PHE A 32 -2.34 -3.55 -16.01
C PHE A 32 -2.80 -4.42 -14.82
N VAL A 33 -3.43 -5.56 -15.10
CA VAL A 33 -3.89 -6.49 -14.05
C VAL A 33 -2.70 -6.99 -13.23
N SER A 34 -1.59 -7.35 -13.88
CA SER A 34 -0.40 -7.82 -13.17
C SER A 34 0.17 -6.76 -12.23
N LEU A 35 0.32 -5.52 -12.72
CA LEU A 35 0.80 -4.38 -11.91
C LEU A 35 -0.18 -4.02 -10.80
N PHE A 36 -1.49 -4.08 -11.05
CA PHE A 36 -2.52 -3.87 -10.04
C PHE A 36 -2.42 -4.91 -8.92
N LEU A 37 -2.28 -6.20 -9.25
CA LEU A 37 -2.15 -7.27 -8.27
C LEU A 37 -0.85 -7.12 -7.47
N LEU A 38 0.28 -6.82 -8.11
CA LEU A 38 1.54 -6.54 -7.41
C LEU A 38 1.41 -5.33 -6.48
N TYR A 39 0.76 -4.26 -6.93
CA TYR A 39 0.51 -3.09 -6.10
C TYR A 39 -0.36 -3.44 -4.88
N PHE A 40 -1.47 -4.17 -5.10
CA PHE A 40 -2.45 -4.47 -4.07
C PHE A 40 -1.96 -5.50 -3.05
N PHE A 41 -1.35 -6.60 -3.50
CA PHE A 41 -0.96 -7.71 -2.63
C PHE A 41 0.45 -7.59 -2.06
N ILE A 42 1.33 -6.80 -2.68
CA ILE A 42 2.73 -6.71 -2.26
C ILE A 42 3.05 -5.30 -1.79
N TYR A 43 3.00 -4.33 -2.70
CA TYR A 43 3.46 -2.97 -2.42
C TYR A 43 2.67 -2.33 -1.27
N ARG A 44 1.34 -2.36 -1.36
CA ARG A 44 0.47 -1.69 -0.39
C ARG A 44 0.61 -2.28 1.02
N PRO A 45 0.51 -3.61 1.23
CA PRO A 45 0.80 -4.28 2.49
C PRO A 45 2.15 -3.90 3.10
N ILE A 46 3.23 -3.86 2.29
CA ILE A 46 4.57 -3.52 2.76
C ILE A 46 4.63 -2.07 3.25
N MET A 47 4.01 -1.14 2.54
CA MET A 47 4.02 0.27 2.95
C MET A 47 3.17 0.53 4.18
N ASP A 48 2.02 -0.16 4.29
CA ASP A 48 1.17 -0.14 5.47
C ASP A 48 1.93 -0.68 6.70
N TYR A 49 2.65 -1.79 6.53
CA TYR A 49 3.54 -2.34 7.58
C TYR A 49 4.61 -1.36 8.02
N LYS A 50 5.34 -0.76 7.07
CA LYS A 50 6.39 0.22 7.38
C LYS A 50 5.84 1.40 8.19
N ARG A 51 4.59 1.81 7.94
CA ARG A 51 3.93 2.85 8.73
C ARG A 51 3.57 2.37 10.12
N LEU A 52 2.81 1.28 10.24
CA LEU A 52 2.36 0.78 11.55
C LEU A 52 3.53 0.37 12.45
N LYS A 53 4.58 -0.22 11.88
CA LYS A 53 5.82 -0.50 12.59
C LYS A 53 6.46 0.77 13.15
N SER A 54 6.45 1.88 12.38
CA SER A 54 6.98 3.15 12.87
C SER A 54 6.11 3.83 13.93
N MET A 55 4.86 3.38 14.10
CA MET A 55 3.95 3.79 15.17
C MET A 55 4.01 2.84 16.39
N GLY A 56 4.78 1.74 16.31
CA GLY A 56 4.85 0.73 17.36
C GLY A 56 3.62 -0.19 17.43
N LEU A 57 2.70 -0.12 16.46
CA LEU A 57 1.42 -0.85 16.48
C LEU A 57 1.53 -2.29 15.97
N VAL A 58 2.52 -2.56 15.12
CA VAL A 58 2.69 -3.87 14.47
C VAL A 58 4.16 -4.25 14.44
N ASP A 59 4.42 -5.50 14.77
CA ASP A 59 5.73 -6.15 14.66
C ASP A 59 5.79 -7.08 13.43
N ARG A 60 7.00 -7.59 13.11
CA ARG A 60 7.18 -8.45 11.93
C ARG A 60 6.38 -9.75 12.03
N LYS A 61 6.23 -10.32 13.22
CA LYS A 61 5.45 -11.55 13.43
C LYS A 61 3.96 -11.29 13.21
N GLY A 62 3.42 -10.19 13.73
CA GLY A 62 2.03 -9.78 13.52
C GLY A 62 1.70 -9.56 12.04
N PHE A 63 2.60 -8.94 11.28
CA PHE A 63 2.43 -8.75 9.83
C PHE A 63 2.36 -10.05 9.03
N LEU A 64 3.24 -11.01 9.35
CA LEU A 64 3.25 -12.30 8.67
C LEU A 64 2.02 -13.13 9.05
N LYS A 65 1.58 -13.07 10.32
CA LYS A 65 0.39 -13.78 10.79
C LYS A 65 -0.89 -13.30 10.10
N SER A 66 -0.96 -12.03 9.73
CA SER A 66 -2.09 -11.48 8.97
C SER A 66 -1.94 -11.62 7.45
N TRP A 67 -0.95 -12.36 6.95
CA TRP A 67 -0.70 -12.53 5.51
C TRP A 67 -0.54 -11.20 4.76
N GLY A 68 0.03 -10.18 5.41
CA GLY A 68 0.16 -8.84 4.84
C GLY A 68 -1.10 -7.96 4.92
N PHE A 69 -2.27 -8.51 5.25
CA PHE A 69 -3.54 -7.78 5.34
C PHE A 69 -3.75 -7.06 6.69
N ILE A 70 -2.68 -6.55 7.31
CA ILE A 70 -2.76 -5.75 8.54
C ILE A 70 -3.64 -4.51 8.37
N ARG A 71 -3.77 -4.03 7.12
CA ARG A 71 -4.49 -2.83 6.78
C ARG A 71 -5.91 -2.85 7.32
N PHE A 72 -6.63 -3.96 7.18
CA PHE A 72 -8.03 -4.05 7.61
C PHE A 72 -8.21 -3.93 9.12
N LYS A 73 -7.19 -4.32 9.89
CA LYS A 73 -7.21 -4.18 11.35
C LYS A 73 -6.91 -2.75 11.81
N PHE A 74 -6.08 -2.02 11.07
CA PHE A 74 -5.54 -0.71 11.48
C PHE A 74 -5.86 0.39 10.46
N VAL A 75 -7.04 0.32 9.82
CA VAL A 75 -7.44 1.30 8.79
C VAL A 75 -7.44 2.71 9.36
N GLN A 76 -7.91 2.88 10.60
CA GLN A 76 -8.02 4.21 11.20
C GLN A 76 -6.64 4.82 11.46
N GLU A 77 -5.70 4.05 11.97
CA GLU A 77 -4.33 4.47 12.27
C GLU A 77 -3.49 4.66 10.99
N LEU A 78 -3.89 4.01 9.90
CA LEU A 78 -3.32 4.21 8.55
C LEU A 78 -3.94 5.40 7.82
N MET A 79 -5.21 5.72 8.01
CA MET A 79 -5.85 6.84 7.31
C MET A 79 -5.79 8.14 8.11
N PHE A 80 -5.71 8.03 9.42
CA PHE A 80 -5.73 9.14 10.35
C PHE A 80 -4.55 9.02 11.32
N LYS A 81 -4.07 10.15 11.84
CA LYS A 81 -2.94 10.19 12.78
C LYS A 81 -3.43 10.02 14.22
N ILE A 82 -4.35 9.07 14.42
CA ILE A 82 -5.01 8.77 15.69
C ILE A 82 -4.17 7.73 16.43
#